data_AF-A0A1V6CTW2-F1
#
_entry.id   AF-A0A1V6CTW2-F1
#
_cell.length_a   1.000
_cell.length_b   1.000
_cell.length_c   1.000
_cell.angle_alpha   90.00
_cell.angle_beta   90.00
_cell.angle_gamma   90.00
#
_symmetry.space_group_name_H-M   'P 1'
#
loop_
_entity.id
_entity.type
_entity.pdbx_description
1 polymer ?
#
loop_
_entity_poly.entity_id
_entity_poly.type
_entity_poly.pdbx_seq_one_letter_code
_entity_poly.pdbx_strand_id
1 'polypeptide(L)' 'MNYPNIYTSDNMLIHKSLVVYESENVDFVDSILVAYYHLHNAKIYTFDKKLN' A
#
# COMPACT_ATOMS: atom_id res chain seq x y z
N MET A 1 13.52 2.96 10.65
CA MET A 1 12.45 3.86 11.13
C MET A 1 12.22 3.58 12.61
N ASN A 2 12.78 4.38 13.53
CA ASN A 2 12.49 4.22 14.96
C ASN A 2 12.15 5.60 15.53
N TYR A 3 10.91 6.02 15.30
CA TYR A 3 10.35 7.29 15.75
C TYR A 3 9.33 6.98 16.84
N PRO A 4 9.56 7.40 18.09
CA PRO A 4 8.74 6.98 19.23
C PRO A 4 7.30 7.50 19.18
N ASN A 5 7.01 8.47 18.30
CA ASN A 5 5.70 9.06 18.08
C ASN A 5 4.99 8.55 16.81
N ILE A 6 5.62 7.67 16.02
CA ILE A 6 5.03 7.10 14.81
C ILE A 6 4.93 5.60 15.00
N TYR A 7 3.70 5.12 15.19
CA TYR A 7 3.38 3.71 15.30
C TYR A 7 2.66 3.24 14.03
N THR A 8 3.11 2.12 13.49
CA THR A 8 2.38 1.35 12.49
C THR A 8 2.43 -0.12 12.87
N SER A 9 1.29 -0.80 12.75
CA SER A 9 1.17 -2.23 13.06
C SER A 9 1.81 -3.13 12.02
N ASP A 10 1.97 -2.64 10.79
CA ASP A 10 2.49 -3.43 9.67
C ASP A 10 3.52 -2.63 8.87
N ASN A 11 4.77 -2.68 9.32
CA ASN A 11 5.90 -2.02 8.65
C ASN A 11 6.13 -2.56 7.24
N MET A 12 5.81 -3.83 6.99
CA MET A 12 6.04 -4.46 5.70
C MET A 12 5.05 -3.94 4.66
N LEU A 13 3.78 -3.76 5.07
CA LEU A 13 2.77 -3.11 4.24
C LEU A 13 3.17 -1.69 3.86
N ILE A 14 3.59 -0.87 4.83
CA ILE A 14 4.00 0.52 4.58
C ILE A 14 5.23 0.60 3.67
N HIS A 15 6.22 -0.26 3.88
CA HIS A 15 7.37 -0.30 2.98
C HIS A 15 6.97 -0.69 1.55
N LYS A 16 6.11 -1.71 1.41
CA LYS A 16 5.64 -2.15 0.09
C LYS A 16 4.79 -1.08 -0.60
N SER A 17 3.96 -0.34 0.14
CA SER A 17 3.14 0.74 -0.43
C SER A 17 4.02 1.88 -0.94
N LEU A 18 5.09 2.25 -0.23
CA LEU A 18 6.05 3.25 -0.71
C LEU A 18 6.74 2.82 -2.01
N VAL A 19 7.11 1.54 -2.12
CA VAL A 19 7.69 1.00 -3.37
C VAL A 19 6.68 1.05 -4.51
N VAL A 20 5.42 0.67 -4.28
CA VAL A 20 4.35 0.74 -5.29
C VAL A 20 4.11 2.19 -5.71
N TYR A 21 4.06 3.12 -4.75
CA TYR A 21 3.85 4.54 -5.00
C TYR A 21 4.97 5.17 -5.83
N GLU A 22 6.22 4.72 -5.65
CA GLU A 22 7.34 5.16 -6.47
C GLU A 22 7.28 4.57 -7.89
N SER A 23 6.96 3.27 -8.01
CA SER A 23 7.01 2.56 -9.28
C SER A 23 5.78 2.77 -10.15
N GLU A 24 4.63 3.08 -9.55
CA GLU A 24 3.35 3.23 -10.23
C GLU A 24 2.80 4.63 -10.01
N ASN A 25 2.27 5.24 -11.07
CA ASN A 25 1.67 6.58 -11.01
C ASN A 25 0.25 6.52 -10.39
N VAL A 26 0.18 6.06 -9.14
CA VAL A 26 -1.03 5.89 -8.33
C VAL A 26 -0.97 6.79 -7.10
N ASP A 27 -2.12 7.10 -6.52
CA ASP A 27 -2.15 7.87 -5.28
C ASP A 27 -1.64 7.01 -4.11
N PHE A 28 -1.10 7.63 -3.07
CA PHE A 28 -0.51 6.87 -1.96
C PHE A 28 -1.52 5.94 -1.28
N VAL A 29 -2.79 6.33 -1.19
CA VAL A 29 -3.85 5.48 -0.62
C VAL A 29 -4.06 4.22 -1.48
N ASP A 30 -4.05 4.35 -2.80
CA ASP A 30 -4.15 3.21 -3.72
C ASP A 30 -2.94 2.29 -3.62
N SER A 31 -1.75 2.87 -3.43
CA SER A 31 -0.52 2.09 -3.24
C SER A 31 -0.57 1.18 -2.01
N ILE A 32 -1.28 1.59 -0.94
CA ILE A 32 -1.50 0.75 0.26
C ILE A 32 -2.39 -0.44 -0.09
N LEU A 33 -3.46 -0.20 -0.88
CA LEU A 33 -4.40 -1.23 -1.28
C LEU A 33 -3.72 -2.28 -2.17
N VAL A 34 -2.93 -1.83 -3.15
CA VAL A 34 -2.13 -2.70 -4.03
C VAL A 34 -1.07 -3.47 -3.25
N ALA A 35 -0.35 -2.81 -2.32
CA ALA A 35 0.60 -3.49 -1.45
C ALA A 35 -0.07 -4.58 -0.61
N TYR A 36 -1.27 -4.32 -0.08
CA TYR A 36 -2.04 -5.30 0.68
C TYR A 36 -2.45 -6.50 -0.18
N TYR A 37 -2.89 -6.27 -1.41
CA TYR A 37 -3.15 -7.33 -2.40
C TYR A 37 -1.94 -8.23 -2.61
N HIS A 38 -0.77 -7.64 -2.84
CA HIS A 38 0.45 -8.41 -3.08
C HIS A 38 0.91 -9.23 -1.86
N LEU A 39 0.76 -8.70 -0.65
CA LEU A 39 1.25 -9.36 0.57
C LEU A 39 0.29 -10.43 1.08
N HIS A 40 -1.02 -10.24 0.92
CA HIS A 40 -2.04 -11.12 1.50
C HIS A 40 -2.80 -11.94 0.46
N ASN A 41 -2.48 -11.78 -0.83
CA ASN A 41 -3.20 -12.38 -1.95
C ASN A 41 -4.72 -12.11 -1.85
N ALA A 42 -5.07 -10.96 -1.29
CA ALA A 42 -6.44 -10.54 -1.05
C ALA A 42 -7.11 -10.17 -2.38
N LYS A 43 -8.45 -10.17 -2.45
CA LYS A 43 -9.14 -9.64 -3.62
C LYS A 43 -9.52 -8.18 -3.37
N ILE A 44 -9.05 -7.27 -4.22
CA ILE A 44 -9.43 -5.85 -4.15
C ILE A 44 -10.80 -5.68 -4.82
N TYR A 45 -11.70 -4.98 -4.13
CA TYR A 45 -12.93 -4.46 -4.71
C TYR A 45 -12.86 -2.94 -4.65
N THR A 46 -12.80 -2.30 -5.81
CA THR A 46 -12.74 -0.85 -5.94
C THR A 46 -13.63 -0.38 -7.10
N PHE A 47 -14.16 0.83 -6.97
CA PHE A 47 -14.90 1.50 -8.04
C PHE A 47 -13.99 2.35 -8.92
N ASP A 48 -12.72 2.51 -8.53
CA ASP A 48 -11.73 3.21 -9.33
C ASP A 48 -11.31 2.34 -10.52
N LYS A 49 -11.47 2.88 -11.74
CA LYS A 49 -11.11 2.20 -12.98
C LYS A 49 -9.60 2.02 -13.15
N LYS A 50 -8.76 2.76 -12.41
CA LYS A 50 -7.30 2.65 -12.47
C LYS A 50 -6.75 1.38 -11.80
N LEU A 51 -7.51 0.78 -10.88
CA LEU A 51 -7.09 -0.39 -10.09
C LEU A 51 -7.81 -1.70 -10.51
N ASN A 52 -8.54 -1.69 -11.62
CA ASN A 52 -9.17 -2.88 -12.21
C ASN A 52 -8.28 -3.55 -13.26
#